data_AF-A0A6L2Q5R0-F1
#
_entry.id   AF-A0A6L2Q5R0-F1
#
_cell.length_a   1.000
_cell.length_b   1.000
_cell.length_c   1.000
_cell.angle_alpha   90.00
_cell.angle_beta   90.00
_cell.angle_gamma   90.00
#
_symmetry.space_group_name_H-M   'P 1'
#
loop_
_entity.id
_entity.type
_entity.pdbx_description
1 polymer ?
#
loop_
_entity_poly.entity_id
_entity_poly.type
_entity_poly.pdbx_seq_one_letter_code
_entity_poly.pdbx_strand_id
1 'polypeptide(L)'
;MRWFQGGIAEAVAASKSKNAVFVVFVEGKDGASINAAATVDNVAVSSKLESDDFVAIKLDSGSEAYRQFVQIYQLVPVPSLFFIGRNGVPLEIVAGEVTVPELLQKISSVLGKSGKEHFISAECQASTAGTQKTEQNSPKITPDEAGCLVEGASASTEEMVEVENASGRQTEAAANGEKTLKAEEKIERAKQLIEKKRKEKEEEEKQVRIRLLHSQMMQENMKEVLCSSVDELWSQN
;
A
#
# COMPACT_ATOMS: atom_id res chain seq x y z
N MET A 1 0.53 -24.55 0.36
CA MET A 1 0.31 -23.47 1.34
C MET A 1 -0.32 -24.05 2.61
N ARG A 2 -0.07 -23.47 3.80
CA ARG A 2 -0.69 -23.91 5.07
C ARG A 2 -1.98 -23.15 5.35
N TRP A 3 -3.10 -23.74 4.94
CA TRP A 3 -4.43 -23.21 5.24
C TRP A 3 -4.85 -23.56 6.66
N PHE A 4 -5.40 -22.58 7.39
CA PHE A 4 -6.01 -22.79 8.69
C PHE A 4 -7.30 -23.61 8.53
N GLN A 5 -7.42 -24.70 9.29
CA GLN A 5 -8.53 -25.66 9.18
C GLN A 5 -9.70 -25.38 10.15
N GLY A 6 -9.57 -24.39 11.03
CA GLY A 6 -10.60 -24.01 11.99
C GLY A 6 -11.60 -22.97 11.45
N GLY A 7 -12.51 -22.54 12.32
CA GLY A 7 -13.50 -21.50 11.97
C GLY A 7 -12.89 -20.10 11.86
N ILE A 8 -13.65 -19.12 11.34
CA ILE A 8 -13.18 -17.72 11.24
C ILE A 8 -12.84 -17.14 12.60
N ALA A 9 -13.70 -17.36 13.60
CA ALA A 9 -13.47 -16.86 14.96
C ALA A 9 -12.16 -17.41 15.56
N GLU A 10 -11.87 -18.69 15.33
CA GLU A 10 -10.64 -19.35 15.77
C GLU A 10 -9.41 -18.83 15.02
N ALA A 11 -9.54 -18.62 13.71
CA ALA A 11 -8.45 -18.10 12.88
C ALA A 11 -8.11 -16.65 13.25
N VAL A 12 -9.14 -15.83 13.52
CA VAL A 12 -8.99 -14.46 14.03
C VAL A 12 -8.35 -14.47 15.41
N ALA A 13 -8.77 -15.36 16.32
CA ALA A 13 -8.15 -15.51 17.62
C ALA A 13 -6.68 -15.92 17.50
N ALA A 14 -6.36 -16.89 16.64
CA ALA A 14 -5.00 -17.33 16.38
C ALA A 14 -4.12 -16.22 15.79
N SER A 15 -4.64 -15.44 14.84
CA SER A 15 -3.96 -14.27 14.28
C SER A 15 -3.66 -13.22 15.36
N LYS A 16 -4.63 -12.93 16.24
CA LYS A 16 -4.44 -12.00 17.37
C LYS A 16 -3.41 -12.52 18.37
N SER A 17 -3.49 -13.79 18.77
CA SER A 17 -2.55 -14.39 19.72
C SER A 17 -1.11 -14.45 19.19
N LYS A 18 -0.95 -14.71 17.88
CA LYS A 18 0.37 -14.76 17.22
C LYS A 18 0.86 -13.38 16.76
N ASN A 19 0.05 -12.32 16.89
CA ASN A 19 0.31 -11.02 16.29
C ASN A 19 0.65 -11.15 14.79
N ALA A 20 -0.12 -11.95 14.06
CA ALA A 20 0.03 -12.22 12.64
C ALA A 20 -1.09 -11.53 11.84
N VAL A 21 -0.81 -11.19 10.58
CA VAL A 21 -1.80 -10.70 9.62
C VAL A 21 -2.74 -11.85 9.25
N PHE A 22 -4.04 -11.61 9.35
CA PHE A 22 -5.07 -12.56 8.98
C PHE A 22 -5.40 -12.41 7.49
N VAL A 23 -5.29 -13.51 6.74
CA VAL A 23 -5.53 -13.55 5.30
C VAL A 23 -6.74 -14.44 5.05
N VAL A 24 -7.76 -13.90 4.39
CA VAL A 24 -8.99 -14.65 4.07
C VAL A 24 -9.11 -14.74 2.56
N PHE A 25 -9.01 -15.96 2.03
CA PHE A 25 -9.29 -16.25 0.64
C PHE A 25 -10.69 -16.82 0.49
N VAL A 26 -11.53 -16.15 -0.28
CA VAL A 26 -12.88 -16.61 -0.63
C VAL A 26 -12.84 -17.22 -2.01
N GLU A 27 -13.02 -18.54 -2.06
CA GLU A 27 -13.14 -19.31 -3.28
C GLU A 27 -14.60 -19.40 -3.74
N GLY A 28 -14.83 -19.08 -5.00
CA GLY A 28 -16.09 -19.30 -5.72
C GLY A 28 -16.07 -20.52 -6.62
N LYS A 29 -17.21 -20.75 -7.26
CA LYS A 29 -17.37 -21.78 -8.30
C LYS A 29 -17.02 -21.29 -9.71
N ASP A 30 -16.61 -20.04 -9.84
CA ASP A 30 -16.31 -19.39 -11.11
C ASP A 30 -14.88 -19.67 -11.60
N GLY A 31 -14.66 -19.62 -12.91
CA GLY A 31 -13.33 -19.79 -13.51
C GLY A 31 -12.30 -18.80 -12.97
N ALA A 32 -12.74 -17.57 -12.68
CA ALA A 32 -11.95 -16.54 -12.01
C ALA A 32 -11.37 -17.01 -10.67
N SER A 33 -12.17 -17.73 -9.89
CA SER A 33 -11.76 -18.23 -8.58
C SER A 33 -10.72 -19.34 -8.67
N ILE A 34 -10.85 -20.22 -9.67
CA ILE A 34 -9.88 -21.29 -9.90
C ILE A 34 -8.52 -20.68 -10.26
N ASN A 35 -8.51 -19.63 -11.10
CA ASN A 35 -7.28 -18.93 -11.46
C ASN A 35 -6.66 -18.18 -10.26
N ALA A 36 -7.49 -17.52 -9.45
CA ALA A 36 -7.05 -16.88 -8.21
C ALA A 36 -6.49 -17.89 -7.20
N ALA A 37 -7.15 -19.04 -7.01
CA ALA A 37 -6.66 -20.11 -6.14
C ALA A 37 -5.30 -20.65 -6.62
N ALA A 38 -5.15 -20.92 -7.92
CA ALA A 38 -3.88 -21.35 -8.51
C ALA A 38 -2.76 -20.31 -8.35
N THR A 39 -3.11 -19.02 -8.40
CA THR A 39 -2.18 -17.91 -8.15
C THR A 39 -1.73 -17.85 -6.69
N VAL A 40 -2.64 -18.08 -5.75
CA VAL A 40 -2.34 -18.07 -4.30
C VAL A 40 -1.53 -19.30 -3.90
N ASP A 41 -1.83 -20.46 -4.48
CA ASP A 41 -1.07 -21.70 -4.27
C ASP A 41 0.28 -21.74 -5.01
N ASN A 42 0.60 -20.72 -5.80
CA ASN A 42 1.90 -20.61 -6.46
C ASN A 42 3.03 -20.53 -5.43
N VAL A 43 4.14 -21.24 -5.69
CA VAL A 43 5.29 -21.36 -4.77
C VAL A 43 5.80 -20.01 -4.28
N ALA A 44 5.87 -18.99 -5.16
CA ALA A 44 6.38 -17.67 -4.78
C ALA A 44 5.50 -16.98 -3.73
N VAL A 45 4.18 -17.12 -3.87
CA VAL A 45 3.18 -16.53 -2.97
C VAL A 45 3.07 -17.37 -1.70
N SER A 46 2.98 -18.69 -1.83
CA SER A 46 2.85 -19.60 -0.70
C SER A 46 4.03 -19.47 0.25
N SER A 47 5.27 -19.33 -0.24
CA SER A 47 6.45 -19.14 0.62
C SER A 47 6.39 -17.84 1.44
N LYS A 48 5.74 -16.78 0.94
CA LYS A 48 5.56 -15.53 1.70
C LYS A 48 4.46 -15.64 2.74
N LEU A 49 3.35 -16.28 2.37
CA LEU A 49 2.19 -16.43 3.24
C LEU A 49 2.30 -17.60 4.24
N GLU A 50 3.29 -18.48 4.09
CA GLU A 50 3.62 -19.53 5.07
C GLU A 50 4.54 -19.03 6.20
N SER A 51 4.94 -17.76 6.18
CA SER A 51 5.68 -17.15 7.28
C SER A 51 4.80 -17.06 8.53
N ASP A 52 5.40 -17.13 9.73
CA ASP A 52 4.67 -17.07 11.01
C ASP A 52 3.89 -15.77 11.24
N ASP A 53 4.22 -14.72 10.47
CA ASP A 53 3.52 -13.44 10.43
C ASP A 53 2.15 -13.50 9.73
N PHE A 54 1.77 -14.63 9.14
CA PHE A 54 0.51 -14.79 8.40
C PHE A 54 -0.33 -15.96 8.90
N VAL A 55 -1.64 -15.74 8.97
CA VAL A 55 -2.63 -16.78 9.20
C VAL A 55 -3.61 -16.75 8.05
N ALA A 56 -3.47 -17.69 7.11
CA ALA A 56 -4.35 -17.78 5.94
C ALA A 56 -5.47 -18.80 6.16
N ILE A 57 -6.71 -18.42 5.86
CA ILE A 57 -7.88 -19.32 5.84
C ILE A 57 -8.51 -19.31 4.45
N LYS A 58 -8.97 -20.48 4.01
CA LYS A 58 -9.73 -20.66 2.79
C LYS A 58 -11.22 -20.81 3.13
N LEU A 59 -12.06 -20.04 2.45
CA LEU A 59 -13.51 -20.03 2.62
C LEU A 59 -14.20 -20.34 1.30
N ASP A 60 -15.11 -21.31 1.32
CA ASP A 60 -15.93 -21.60 0.15
C ASP A 60 -17.16 -20.70 0.10
N SER A 61 -17.47 -20.18 -1.09
CA SER A 61 -18.69 -19.41 -1.35
C SER A 61 -19.92 -20.29 -1.05
N GLY A 62 -20.57 -20.03 0.08
CA GLY A 62 -21.73 -20.80 0.56
C GLY A 62 -21.49 -21.63 1.82
N SER A 63 -20.24 -21.73 2.31
CA SER A 63 -19.96 -22.29 3.63
C SER A 63 -20.56 -21.41 4.74
N GLU A 64 -20.85 -21.99 5.90
CA GLU A 64 -21.34 -21.25 7.07
C GLU A 64 -20.35 -20.16 7.49
N ALA A 65 -19.05 -20.46 7.43
CA ALA A 65 -17.99 -19.50 7.70
C ALA A 65 -18.08 -18.29 6.76
N TYR A 66 -18.28 -18.50 5.46
CA TYR A 66 -18.47 -17.39 4.51
C TYR A 66 -19.67 -16.52 4.88
N ARG A 67 -20.80 -17.12 5.29
CA ARG A 67 -21.98 -16.36 5.73
C ARG A 67 -21.68 -15.48 6.95
N GLN A 68 -20.92 -15.99 7.92
CA GLN A 68 -20.46 -15.21 9.08
C GLN A 68 -19.58 -14.03 8.63
N PHE A 69 -18.69 -14.25 7.66
CA PHE A 69 -17.82 -13.20 7.13
C PHE A 69 -18.60 -12.09 6.40
N VAL A 70 -19.53 -12.47 5.52
CA VAL A 70 -20.38 -11.52 4.78
C VAL A 70 -21.25 -10.69 5.72
N GLN A 71 -21.74 -11.26 6.83
CA GLN A 71 -22.52 -10.51 7.82
C GLN A 71 -21.77 -9.32 8.43
N ILE A 72 -20.44 -9.45 8.55
CA ILE A 72 -19.58 -8.41 9.15
C ILE A 72 -19.21 -7.35 8.10
N TYR A 73 -18.92 -7.77 6.86
CA TYR A 73 -18.41 -6.89 5.80
C TYR A 73 -19.47 -6.49 4.75
N GLN A 74 -20.73 -6.87 4.95
CA GLN A 74 -21.95 -6.57 4.18
C GLN A 74 -21.99 -7.04 2.73
N LEU A 75 -20.87 -7.02 2.00
CA LEU A 75 -20.78 -7.60 0.66
C LEU A 75 -19.33 -7.96 0.33
N VAL A 76 -19.12 -9.23 -0.03
CA VAL A 76 -17.80 -9.76 -0.36
C VAL A 76 -17.86 -10.35 -1.77
N PRO A 77 -17.25 -9.68 -2.78
CA PRO A 77 -17.21 -10.21 -4.14
C PRO A 77 -16.43 -11.52 -4.18
N VAL A 78 -16.76 -12.42 -5.11
CA VAL A 78 -16.11 -13.73 -5.24
C VAL A 78 -15.47 -13.85 -6.62
N PRO A 79 -14.21 -14.29 -6.75
CA PRO A 79 -13.24 -14.54 -5.67
C PRO A 79 -12.76 -13.24 -5.00
N SER A 80 -12.28 -13.34 -3.77
CA SER A 80 -11.64 -12.21 -3.09
C SER A 80 -10.62 -12.65 -2.05
N LEU A 81 -9.66 -11.77 -1.78
CA LEU A 81 -8.60 -11.96 -0.81
C LEU A 81 -8.54 -10.74 0.12
N PHE A 82 -8.75 -10.97 1.40
CA PHE A 82 -8.69 -9.93 2.44
C PHE A 82 -7.43 -10.08 3.25
N PHE A 83 -6.73 -8.97 3.44
CA PHE A 83 -5.61 -8.86 4.38
C PHE A 83 -6.06 -8.01 5.56
N ILE A 84 -6.17 -8.63 6.72
CA ILE A 84 -6.61 -8.00 7.96
C ILE A 84 -5.40 -7.90 8.88
N GLY A 85 -5.10 -6.68 9.31
CA GLY A 85 -3.98 -6.42 10.23
C GLY A 85 -4.23 -7.00 11.62
N ARG A 86 -3.19 -6.97 12.46
CA ARG A 86 -3.21 -7.42 13.87
C ARG A 86 -4.36 -6.81 14.69
N ASN A 87 -4.78 -5.61 14.30
CA ASN A 87 -5.83 -4.82 14.97
C ASN A 87 -7.25 -5.24 14.57
N GLY A 88 -7.40 -6.20 13.64
CA GLY A 88 -8.70 -6.57 13.07
C GLY A 88 -9.22 -5.61 11.99
N VAL A 89 -8.41 -4.62 11.58
CA VAL A 89 -8.75 -3.68 10.50
C VAL A 89 -8.25 -4.25 9.16
N PRO A 90 -9.09 -4.28 8.11
CA PRO A 90 -8.64 -4.63 6.75
C PRO A 90 -7.57 -3.65 6.28
N LEU A 91 -6.38 -4.14 5.94
CA LEU A 91 -5.26 -3.38 5.40
C LEU A 91 -5.35 -3.26 3.88
N GLU A 92 -5.74 -4.35 3.22
CA GLU A 92 -5.82 -4.44 1.77
C GLU A 92 -6.89 -5.47 1.38
N ILE A 93 -7.66 -5.17 0.33
CA ILE A 93 -8.68 -6.07 -0.20
C ILE A 93 -8.42 -6.20 -1.70
N VAL A 94 -8.29 -7.43 -2.17
CA VAL A 94 -8.16 -7.76 -3.59
C VAL A 94 -9.42 -8.49 -3.99
N ALA A 95 -10.19 -7.91 -4.91
CA ALA A 95 -11.41 -8.51 -5.43
C ALA A 95 -11.19 -8.96 -6.88
N GLY A 96 -11.68 -10.14 -7.22
CA GLY A 96 -11.62 -10.71 -8.56
C GLY A 96 -10.33 -11.49 -8.86
N GLU A 97 -10.04 -11.61 -10.16
CA GLU A 97 -8.84 -12.28 -10.65
C GLU A 97 -7.60 -11.46 -10.28
N VAL A 98 -6.62 -12.10 -9.67
CA VAL A 98 -5.35 -11.49 -9.29
C VAL A 98 -4.21 -12.26 -9.92
N THR A 99 -3.18 -11.55 -10.36
CA THR A 99 -1.96 -12.17 -10.88
C THR A 99 -0.91 -12.34 -9.78
N VAL A 100 -0.01 -13.32 -9.93
CA VAL A 100 1.10 -13.59 -9.00
C VAL A 100 1.90 -12.32 -8.61
N PRO A 101 2.37 -11.47 -9.55
CA PRO A 101 3.17 -10.29 -9.20
C PRO A 101 2.37 -9.24 -8.42
N GLU A 102 1.09 -9.04 -8.75
CA GLU A 102 0.23 -8.10 -8.02
C GLU A 102 0.03 -8.56 -6.58
N LEU A 103 -0.24 -9.85 -6.40
CA LEU A 103 -0.42 -10.43 -5.08
C LEU A 103 0.84 -10.30 -4.20
N LEU A 104 2.03 -10.55 -4.78
CA LEU A 104 3.30 -10.34 -4.08
C LEU A 104 3.53 -8.88 -3.68
N GLN A 105 3.15 -7.93 -4.53
CA GLN A 105 3.21 -6.50 -4.21
C GLN A 105 2.26 -6.15 -3.07
N LYS A 106 1.03 -6.68 -3.07
CA LYS A 106 0.07 -6.48 -1.97
C LYS A 106 0.59 -7.05 -0.67
N ILE A 107 1.12 -8.27 -0.66
CA ILE A 107 1.72 -8.88 0.54
C ILE A 107 2.83 -7.99 1.09
N SER A 108 3.75 -7.53 0.24
CA SER A 108 4.85 -6.65 0.65
C SER A 108 4.33 -5.31 1.23
N SER A 109 3.27 -4.76 0.65
CA SER A 109 2.61 -3.55 1.16
C SER A 109 1.98 -3.79 2.53
N VAL A 110 1.33 -4.94 2.72
CA VAL A 110 0.69 -5.35 3.97
C VAL A 110 1.73 -5.57 5.07
N LEU A 111 2.88 -6.19 4.79
CA LEU A 111 4.00 -6.25 5.76
C LEU A 111 4.42 -4.85 6.20
N GLY A 112 4.62 -3.93 5.26
CA GLY A 112 5.01 -2.54 5.54
C GLY A 112 3.98 -1.78 6.39
N LYS A 113 2.69 -1.98 6.13
CA LYS A 113 1.57 -1.38 6.89
C LYS A 113 1.34 -2.06 8.25
N SER A 114 1.63 -3.36 8.38
CA SER A 114 1.41 -4.12 9.63
C SER A 114 2.43 -3.79 10.73
N GLY A 115 3.61 -3.27 10.36
CA GLY A 115 4.65 -2.84 11.29
C GLY A 115 4.57 -1.37 11.74
N LYS A 116 3.72 -0.57 11.09
CA LYS A 116 3.52 0.85 11.39
C LYS A 116 2.03 1.14 11.34
N GLU A 117 1.40 1.29 12.50
CA GLU A 117 -0.03 1.63 12.58
C GLU A 117 -0.37 2.83 11.69
N HIS A 118 -1.00 2.55 10.55
CA HIS A 118 -1.58 3.59 9.72
C HIS A 118 -2.95 3.13 9.24
N PHE A 119 -3.97 3.65 9.90
CA PHE A 119 -5.35 3.63 9.42
C PHE A 119 -5.40 4.32 8.06
N ILE A 120 -5.69 3.58 7.00
CA ILE A 120 -6.18 4.18 5.75
C ILE A 120 -7.46 3.44 5.33
N SER A 121 -8.53 4.23 5.25
CA SER A 121 -9.81 3.94 4.63
C SER A 121 -9.61 3.67 3.14
N ALA A 122 -10.06 2.49 2.68
CA ALA A 122 -10.03 2.14 1.26
C ALA A 122 -11.18 2.83 0.52
N GLU A 123 -10.87 3.69 -0.45
CA GLU A 123 -11.79 4.03 -1.52
C GLU A 123 -11.06 3.94 -2.88
N CYS A 124 -11.56 3.03 -3.70
CA CYS A 124 -11.60 2.95 -5.16
C CYS A 124 -10.31 3.07 -6.00
N GLN A 125 -9.98 1.94 -6.62
CA GLN A 125 -9.11 1.82 -7.79
C GLN A 125 -9.80 2.39 -9.05
N ALA A 126 -9.03 3.06 -9.91
CA ALA A 126 -9.21 2.97 -11.36
C ALA A 126 -7.86 3.22 -12.07
N SER A 127 -7.57 2.32 -12.99
CA SER A 127 -6.32 2.04 -13.70
C SER A 127 -5.88 3.14 -14.69
N THR A 128 -4.58 3.23 -15.01
CA THR A 128 -4.00 2.76 -16.30
C THR A 128 -2.55 3.23 -16.55
N ALA A 129 -1.69 2.23 -16.82
CA ALA A 129 -0.61 2.14 -17.83
C ALA A 129 0.52 3.19 -17.92
N GLY A 130 1.77 2.71 -17.96
CA GLY A 130 2.85 3.43 -18.65
C GLY A 130 4.31 3.15 -18.28
N THR A 131 4.78 1.92 -18.48
CA THR A 131 6.09 1.55 -19.06
C THR A 131 7.44 1.94 -18.41
N GLN A 132 8.26 0.89 -18.34
CA GLN A 132 9.60 0.74 -17.79
C GLN A 132 10.72 1.36 -18.65
N LYS A 133 11.87 1.67 -18.03
CA LYS A 133 13.17 1.15 -18.48
C LYS A 133 14.21 1.18 -17.34
N THR A 134 14.69 0.00 -16.97
CA THR A 134 15.93 -0.23 -16.20
C THR A 134 16.97 -0.75 -17.18
N GLU A 135 18.22 -0.31 -17.08
CA GLU A 135 19.35 -0.91 -17.78
C GLU A 135 20.48 -1.24 -16.79
N GLN A 136 21.18 -2.34 -17.12
CA GLN A 136 22.51 -2.79 -16.67
C GLN A 136 22.64 -3.42 -15.28
N ASN A 137 23.40 -4.51 -15.06
CA ASN A 137 24.15 -5.43 -15.91
C ASN A 137 24.56 -6.62 -15.00
N SER A 138 24.56 -7.86 -15.51
CA SER A 138 25.22 -9.05 -14.92
C SER A 138 26.64 -9.19 -15.54
N PRO A 139 27.61 -10.05 -15.10
CA PRO A 139 27.40 -11.39 -14.53
C PRO A 139 28.45 -11.96 -13.52
N LYS A 140 28.03 -13.03 -12.80
CA LYS A 140 28.71 -14.32 -12.46
C LYS A 140 30.08 -14.27 -11.74
N ILE A 141 30.33 -15.01 -10.64
CA ILE A 141 30.78 -16.43 -10.59
C ILE A 141 30.84 -16.89 -9.10
N THR A 142 30.34 -18.09 -8.79
CA THR A 142 30.60 -18.97 -7.62
C THR A 142 31.69 -20.00 -7.99
N PRO A 143 32.47 -20.69 -7.11
CA PRO A 143 32.01 -21.66 -6.07
C PRO A 143 32.93 -21.74 -4.78
N ASP A 144 32.45 -22.02 -3.57
CA ASP A 144 32.17 -23.32 -2.89
C ASP A 144 33.21 -23.72 -1.81
N GLU A 145 32.65 -24.13 -0.66
CA GLU A 145 33.11 -25.08 0.38
C GLU A 145 34.20 -24.80 1.45
N ALA A 146 33.83 -25.29 2.65
CA ALA A 146 34.62 -25.80 3.78
C ALA A 146 35.07 -24.85 4.94
N GLY A 147 34.46 -25.06 6.12
CA GLY A 147 35.20 -25.62 7.26
C GLY A 147 35.60 -24.73 8.47
N CYS A 148 34.77 -24.79 9.52
CA CYS A 148 35.08 -25.04 10.95
C CYS A 148 36.14 -24.24 11.76
N LEU A 149 35.65 -23.53 12.80
CA LEU A 149 35.99 -23.48 14.25
C LEU A 149 37.46 -23.45 14.75
N VAL A 150 37.81 -22.42 15.55
CA VAL A 150 38.27 -22.36 16.98
C VAL A 150 38.89 -20.96 17.23
N GLU A 151 38.44 -20.11 18.17
CA GLU A 151 38.57 -20.06 19.65
C GLU A 151 39.92 -19.50 20.19
N GLY A 152 39.80 -18.50 21.07
CA GLY A 152 40.81 -18.03 22.04
C GLY A 152 41.67 -16.82 21.62
N ALA A 153 42.05 -15.86 22.46
CA ALA A 153 41.70 -15.42 23.81
C ALA A 153 42.61 -14.20 24.13
N SER A 154 42.25 -13.44 25.17
CA SER A 154 43.05 -12.42 25.89
C SER A 154 43.31 -11.07 25.23
N ALA A 155 43.44 -9.96 25.94
CA ALA A 155 43.10 -9.49 27.30
C ALA A 155 43.75 -8.10 27.41
N SER A 156 43.16 -7.21 28.23
CA SER A 156 43.84 -6.06 28.87
C SER A 156 44.31 -4.91 27.97
N THR A 157 44.37 -3.64 28.36
CA THR A 157 44.05 -2.87 29.57
C THR A 157 44.41 -1.40 29.26
N GLU A 158 43.66 -0.45 29.80
CA GLU A 158 43.99 0.95 30.20
C GLU A 158 44.81 1.86 29.24
N GLU A 159 44.23 2.98 28.79
CA GLU A 159 44.39 4.33 29.36
C GLU A 159 45.73 4.98 29.01
N MET A 160 45.70 6.13 28.30
CA MET A 160 46.28 7.41 28.76
C MET A 160 46.50 8.45 27.64
N VAL A 161 46.15 9.69 28.02
CA VAL A 161 46.66 11.03 27.67
C VAL A 161 46.89 11.51 26.22
N GLU A 162 46.06 12.49 25.86
CA GLU A 162 46.40 13.92 25.68
C GLU A 162 47.74 14.30 25.03
N VAL A 163 47.65 14.99 23.88
CA VAL A 163 48.58 16.08 23.53
C VAL A 163 47.81 17.20 22.79
N GLU A 164 47.90 18.39 23.37
CA GLU A 164 47.47 19.69 22.86
C GLU A 164 48.10 20.06 21.50
N ASN A 165 47.41 20.90 20.71
CA ASN A 165 48.10 22.07 20.18
C ASN A 165 47.12 23.24 19.94
N ALA A 166 47.48 24.37 20.53
CA ALA A 166 46.81 25.65 20.53
C ALA A 166 46.94 26.39 19.19
N SER A 167 46.01 27.30 18.90
CA SER A 167 46.34 28.72 18.61
C SER A 167 45.11 29.59 18.36
N GLY A 168 45.07 30.74 19.06
CA GLY A 168 44.50 32.02 18.57
C GLY A 168 42.98 32.22 18.76
N ARG A 169 42.47 32.83 19.84
CA ARG A 169 42.53 34.25 20.29
C ARG A 169 41.49 35.20 19.63
N GLN A 170 40.47 35.50 20.45
CA GLN A 170 39.80 36.80 20.71
C GLN A 170 38.85 37.49 19.69
N THR A 171 37.59 37.58 20.16
CA THR A 171 36.72 38.77 20.34
C THR A 171 36.28 39.67 19.16
N GLU A 172 34.96 39.89 19.19
CA GLU A 172 34.22 41.15 19.03
C GLU A 172 33.52 41.49 17.70
N ALA A 173 32.46 42.27 17.90
CA ALA A 173 31.22 42.28 17.18
C ALA A 173 31.11 43.37 16.10
N ALA A 174 30.13 43.14 15.20
CA ALA A 174 29.41 44.09 14.35
C ALA A 174 30.05 44.53 13.00
N ALA A 175 29.52 43.96 11.90
CA ALA A 175 29.32 44.64 10.62
C ALA A 175 28.16 43.98 9.84
N ASN A 176 26.95 44.52 10.03
CA ASN A 176 25.65 44.02 9.60
C ASN A 176 25.17 44.67 8.28
N GLY A 177 25.93 44.52 7.19
CA GLY A 177 25.60 45.14 5.89
C GLY A 177 25.41 44.16 4.72
N GLU A 178 26.06 43.00 4.77
CA GLU A 178 26.15 42.10 3.59
C GLU A 178 25.19 40.90 3.64
N LYS A 179 24.59 40.63 4.82
CA LYS A 179 23.62 39.53 5.00
C LYS A 179 22.18 39.90 4.62
N THR A 180 21.85 41.19 4.52
CA THR A 180 20.49 41.67 4.21
C THR A 180 20.09 41.37 2.77
N LEU A 181 21.01 41.53 1.81
CA LEU A 181 20.74 41.29 0.38
C LEU A 181 20.40 39.82 0.07
N LYS A 182 21.05 38.86 0.75
CA LYS A 182 20.76 37.42 0.60
C LYS A 182 19.48 36.97 1.33
N ALA A 183 19.07 37.67 2.39
CA ALA A 183 17.84 37.37 3.10
C ALA A 183 16.61 37.89 2.33
N GLU A 184 16.73 39.08 1.76
CA GLU A 184 15.65 39.74 1.02
C GLU A 184 15.32 39.02 -0.31
N GLU A 185 16.34 38.57 -1.05
CA GLU A 185 16.14 37.75 -2.26
C GLU A 185 15.44 36.41 -1.95
N LYS A 186 15.76 35.78 -0.82
CA LYS A 186 15.10 34.54 -0.38
C LYS A 186 13.64 34.76 0.01
N ILE A 187 13.32 35.89 0.62
CA ILE A 187 11.95 36.26 0.98
C ILE A 187 11.11 36.50 -0.28
N GLU A 188 11.66 37.16 -1.29
CA GLU A 188 10.96 37.41 -2.55
C GLU A 188 10.69 36.11 -3.33
N ARG A 189 11.69 35.22 -3.41
CA ARG A 189 11.51 33.90 -4.02
C ARG A 189 10.47 33.03 -3.27
N ALA A 190 10.41 33.13 -1.95
CA ALA A 190 9.39 32.45 -1.15
C ALA A 190 7.98 33.00 -1.43
N LYS A 191 7.81 34.32 -1.53
CA LYS A 191 6.53 34.96 -1.86
C LYS A 191 6.04 34.57 -3.26
N GLN A 192 6.91 34.57 -4.26
CA GLN A 192 6.57 34.17 -5.63
C GLN A 192 6.12 32.71 -5.72
N LEU A 193 6.75 31.81 -4.95
CA LEU A 193 6.34 30.40 -4.89
C LEU A 193 4.95 30.21 -4.25
N ILE A 194 4.64 31.00 -3.21
CA ILE A 194 3.31 30.95 -2.56
C ILE A 194 2.23 31.47 -3.51
N GLU A 195 2.46 32.59 -4.20
CA GLU A 195 1.48 33.15 -5.12
C GLU A 195 1.25 32.24 -6.34
N LYS A 196 2.33 31.64 -6.88
CA LYS A 196 2.22 30.70 -8.00
C LYS A 196 1.42 29.46 -7.61
N LYS A 197 1.69 28.87 -6.44
CA LYS A 197 0.89 27.74 -5.93
C LYS A 197 -0.57 28.10 -5.68
N ARG A 198 -0.86 29.33 -5.24
CA ARG A 198 -2.24 29.78 -5.04
C ARG A 198 -3.00 29.89 -6.36
N LYS A 199 -2.36 30.43 -7.41
CA LYS A 199 -2.96 30.56 -8.76
C LYS A 199 -3.19 29.19 -9.40
N GLU A 200 -2.19 28.30 -9.34
CA GLU A 200 -2.30 26.94 -9.86
C GLU A 200 -3.43 26.15 -9.19
N LYS A 201 -3.53 26.25 -7.85
CA LYS A 201 -4.63 25.61 -7.10
C LYS A 201 -6.00 26.19 -7.49
N GLU A 202 -6.10 27.51 -7.69
CA GLU A 202 -7.36 28.14 -8.10
C GLU A 202 -7.78 27.73 -9.53
N GLU A 203 -6.83 27.58 -10.44
CA GLU A 203 -7.08 27.08 -11.81
C GLU A 203 -7.48 25.60 -11.81
N GLU A 204 -6.82 24.77 -10.99
CA GLU A 204 -7.18 23.36 -10.83
C GLU A 204 -8.58 23.20 -10.24
N GLU A 205 -8.94 23.97 -9.20
CA GLU A 205 -10.29 23.97 -8.63
C GLU A 205 -11.35 24.42 -9.66
N LYS A 206 -11.03 25.38 -10.53
CA LYS A 206 -11.92 25.80 -11.64
C LYS A 206 -12.07 24.69 -12.68
N GLN A 207 -10.99 24.03 -13.07
CA GLN A 207 -11.01 22.89 -14.00
C GLN A 207 -11.86 21.74 -13.47
N VAL A 208 -11.68 21.39 -12.18
CA VAL A 208 -12.48 20.34 -11.52
C VAL A 208 -13.96 20.73 -11.48
N ARG A 209 -14.28 21.99 -11.15
CA ARG A 209 -15.66 22.49 -11.15
C ARG A 209 -16.29 22.41 -12.54
N ILE A 210 -15.58 22.83 -13.59
CA ILE A 210 -16.08 22.76 -14.97
C ILE A 210 -16.33 21.31 -15.38
N ARG A 211 -15.41 20.39 -15.06
CA ARG A 211 -15.57 18.96 -15.36
C ARG A 211 -16.79 18.37 -14.64
N LEU A 212 -16.99 18.73 -13.37
CA LEU A 212 -18.13 18.25 -12.59
C LEU A 212 -19.46 18.77 -13.17
N LEU A 213 -19.54 20.06 -13.50
CA LEU A 213 -20.72 20.65 -14.14
C LEU A 213 -21.01 19.98 -15.48
N HIS A 214 -19.99 19.73 -16.30
CA HIS A 214 -20.15 19.04 -17.58
C HIS A 214 -20.68 17.61 -17.38
N SER A 215 -20.17 16.87 -16.40
CA SER A 215 -20.67 15.54 -16.08
C SER A 215 -22.13 15.56 -15.62
N GLN A 216 -22.51 16.53 -14.79
CA GLN A 216 -23.89 16.70 -14.33
C GLN A 216 -24.83 17.01 -15.50
N MET A 217 -24.47 17.95 -16.37
CA MET A 217 -25.25 18.31 -17.55
C MET A 217 -25.45 17.12 -18.48
N MET A 218 -24.44 16.26 -18.67
CA MET A 218 -24.57 15.03 -19.47
C MET A 218 -25.57 14.05 -18.85
N GLN A 219 -25.62 13.92 -17.53
CA GLN A 219 -26.62 13.09 -16.86
C GLN A 219 -28.03 13.66 -16.99
N GLU A 220 -28.19 14.98 -16.86
CA GLU A 220 -29.49 15.64 -17.05
C GLU A 220 -29.98 15.50 -18.49
N ASN A 221 -29.13 15.78 -19.47
CA ASN A 221 -29.44 15.59 -20.88
C ASN A 221 -29.78 14.13 -21.20
N MET A 222 -29.04 13.15 -20.63
CA MET A 222 -29.35 11.74 -20.81
C MET A 222 -30.71 11.37 -20.18
N LYS A 223 -31.07 11.95 -19.03
CA LYS A 223 -32.39 11.76 -18.40
C LYS A 223 -33.51 12.37 -19.23
N GLU A 224 -33.33 13.55 -19.81
CA GLU A 224 -34.34 14.18 -20.67
C GLU A 224 -34.58 13.39 -21.95
N VAL A 225 -33.52 12.87 -22.57
CA VAL A 225 -33.64 11.96 -23.73
C VAL A 225 -34.40 10.69 -23.35
N LEU A 226 -34.11 10.10 -22.18
CA LEU A 226 -34.83 8.92 -21.70
C LEU A 226 -36.30 9.22 -21.39
N CYS A 227 -36.60 10.38 -20.79
CA CYS A 227 -37.97 10.78 -20.46
C CYS A 227 -38.80 10.99 -21.73
N SER A 228 -38.24 11.70 -22.72
CA SER A 228 -38.91 11.97 -24.00
C SER A 228 -39.22 10.68 -24.77
N SER A 229 -38.33 9.68 -24.71
CA SER A 229 -38.54 8.39 -25.37
C SER A 229 -39.61 7.53 -24.69
N VAL A 230 -39.77 7.66 -23.36
CA VAL A 230 -40.85 7.01 -22.61
C VAL A 230 -42.21 7.68 -22.90
N ASP A 231 -42.25 9.01 -23.01
CA ASP A 231 -43.47 9.75 -23.34
C ASP A 231 -43.96 9.48 -24.78
N GLU A 232 -43.06 9.34 -25.76
CA GLU A 232 -43.42 8.92 -27.13
C GLU A 232 -44.00 7.50 -27.20
N LEU A 233 -43.49 6.58 -26.37
CA LEU A 233 -43.99 5.20 -26.28
C LEU A 233 -45.38 5.10 -25.64
N TRP A 234 -45.71 6.00 -24.72
CA TRP A 234 -47.03 6.04 -24.07
C TRP A 234 -48.10 6.79 -24.88
N SER A 235 -47.72 7.64 -25.83
CA SER A 235 -48.66 8.41 -26.68
C SER A 235 -49.14 7.64 -27.93
N GLN A 236 -48.57 6.46 -28.19
CA GLN A 236 -48.83 5.65 -29.40
C GLN A 236 -49.73 4.42 -29.15
N ASN A 237 -50.27 4.26 -27.94
CA ASN A 237 -51.19 3.20 -27.52
C ASN A 237 -52.48 3.77 -26.94
#